data_AF-A0A9K3D2R5-F1
#
_entry.id   AF-A0A9K3D2R5-F1
#
_cell.length_a   1.000
_cell.length_b   1.000
_cell.length_c   1.000
_cell.angle_alpha   90.00
_cell.angle_beta   90.00
_cell.angle_gamma   90.00
#
_symmetry.space_group_name_H-M   'P 1'
#
loop_
_entity.id
_entity.type
_entity.pdbx_description
1 polymer ?
#
loop_
_entity_poly.entity_id
_entity_poly.type
_entity_poly.pdbx_seq_one_letter_code
_entity_poly.pdbx_strand_id
1 'polypeptide(L)'
;VEPTVVCPHCALVSPTAPACPVISSGRLCVPSEQPVCVSAVVGTGRLIVCGSTLWMADTSYQKDHNSMVLGHLFSWLSHSRQALDLCPASPPVVQEGGTLPDTAALAHRYRPKLLAPESLPADFRNMVSLDVYDFDTSLLPEVLELYKNLGLNYEPLQLEKPAFEQPKPPLQASVHVPRLSDTPCAPSLELFDLDEEFASNAVRLARLTARSIGDKEVDFYISQVGHLLGITEHTVDASPKAVLSHVLSVITQFKRAGV
;
A
#
# COMPACT_ATOMS: atom_id res chain seq x y z
N VAL A 1 -27.26 -15.88 5.91
CA VAL A 1 -26.36 -14.93 5.22
C VAL A 1 -26.34 -13.68 6.08
N GLU A 2 -25.18 -13.25 6.56
CA GLU A 2 -25.08 -12.02 7.36
C GLU A 2 -25.36 -10.81 6.44
N PRO A 3 -26.11 -9.80 6.90
CA PRO A 3 -26.43 -8.63 6.08
C PRO A 3 -25.16 -7.83 5.77
N THR A 4 -24.92 -7.58 4.48
CA THR A 4 -23.82 -6.72 4.02
C THR A 4 -24.20 -5.25 4.15
N VAL A 5 -23.31 -4.45 4.73
CA VAL A 5 -23.52 -3.02 5.02
C VAL A 5 -22.37 -2.23 4.43
N VAL A 6 -22.68 -1.16 3.69
CA VAL A 6 -21.69 -0.25 3.11
C VAL A 6 -21.65 1.02 3.93
N CYS A 7 -20.56 1.20 4.68
CA CYS A 7 -20.37 2.36 5.54
C CYS A 7 -19.13 3.16 5.08
N PRO A 8 -19.33 4.18 4.22
CA PRO A 8 -18.22 4.97 3.69
C PRO A 8 -17.63 5.91 4.75
N HIS A 9 -16.30 6.10 4.70
CA HIS A 9 -15.56 7.03 5.57
C HIS A 9 -15.91 6.89 7.05
N CYS A 10 -15.95 5.65 7.50
CA CYS A 10 -16.43 5.35 8.85
C CYS A 10 -15.31 5.42 9.88
N ALA A 11 -15.53 6.23 10.91
CA ALA A 11 -14.70 6.24 12.11
C ALA A 11 -15.07 5.08 13.04
N LEU A 12 -14.10 4.66 13.84
CA LEU A 12 -14.30 3.66 14.88
C LEU A 12 -14.77 4.32 16.16
N VAL A 13 -15.56 3.63 16.96
CA VAL A 13 -16.12 4.13 18.22
C VAL A 13 -15.78 3.16 19.33
N SER A 14 -15.01 3.59 20.32
CA SER A 14 -14.69 2.76 21.49
C SER A 14 -15.86 2.78 22.51
N PRO A 15 -16.57 1.65 22.71
CA PRO A 15 -17.64 1.58 23.70
C PRO A 15 -17.06 1.53 25.12
N THR A 16 -17.65 2.30 26.03
CA THR A 16 -17.43 2.18 27.48
C THR A 16 -18.76 1.90 28.14
N ALA A 17 -18.81 1.04 29.17
CA ALA A 17 -20.05 0.71 29.86
C ALA A 17 -20.76 2.00 30.33
N PRO A 18 -22.08 2.19 30.09
CA PRO A 18 -23.09 1.18 29.70
C PRO A 18 -23.30 1.00 28.18
N ALA A 19 -22.38 1.45 27.33
CA ALA A 19 -22.52 1.35 25.88
C ALA A 19 -22.20 -0.06 25.35
N CYS A 20 -23.07 -0.57 24.47
CA CYS A 20 -23.00 -1.87 23.82
C CYS A 20 -22.68 -1.70 22.32
N PRO A 21 -21.61 -2.31 21.79
CA PRO A 21 -21.33 -2.28 20.35
C PRO A 21 -22.36 -3.13 19.59
N VAL A 22 -22.89 -2.58 18.50
CA VAL A 22 -23.97 -3.19 17.69
C VAL A 22 -23.44 -3.65 16.33
N ILE A 23 -22.60 -2.82 15.70
CA ILE A 23 -22.01 -3.11 14.39
C ILE A 23 -20.50 -2.94 14.52
N SER A 24 -19.76 -3.93 14.03
CA SER A 24 -18.30 -3.89 13.93
C SER A 24 -17.84 -3.81 12.47
N SER A 25 -16.62 -3.34 12.25
CA SER A 25 -15.89 -3.50 11.01
C SER A 25 -15.72 -5.01 10.78
N GLY A 26 -16.11 -5.50 9.60
CA GLY A 26 -16.00 -6.91 9.28
C GLY A 26 -14.53 -7.36 9.20
N ARG A 27 -14.31 -8.66 9.00
CA ARG A 27 -12.96 -9.24 8.84
C ARG A 27 -12.20 -8.71 7.62
N LEU A 28 -12.92 -8.17 6.64
CA LEU A 28 -12.36 -7.61 5.41
C LEU A 28 -12.02 -6.11 5.55
N CYS A 29 -12.34 -5.50 6.69
CA CYS A 29 -12.07 -4.09 6.96
C CYS A 29 -10.85 -3.96 7.86
N VAL A 30 -10.09 -2.88 7.71
CA VAL A 30 -8.94 -2.57 8.57
C VAL A 30 -9.21 -1.26 9.30
N PRO A 31 -9.07 -1.22 10.64
CA PRO A 31 -8.80 -2.35 11.54
C PRO A 31 -10.00 -3.30 11.66
N SER A 32 -9.72 -4.60 11.79
CA SER A 32 -10.71 -5.68 11.75
C SER A 32 -11.46 -5.87 13.06
N GLU A 33 -12.73 -6.26 12.97
CA GLU A 33 -13.58 -6.61 14.12
C GLU A 33 -13.70 -5.49 15.17
N GLN A 34 -13.61 -4.23 14.73
CA GLN A 34 -13.67 -3.04 15.58
C GLN A 34 -15.06 -2.38 15.58
N PRO A 35 -15.58 -1.93 16.72
CA PRO A 35 -16.89 -1.29 16.80
C PRO A 35 -16.99 0.00 15.95
N VAL A 36 -18.06 0.06 15.16
CA VAL A 36 -18.41 1.14 14.23
C VAL A 36 -19.70 1.85 14.64
N CYS A 37 -20.67 1.08 15.16
CA CYS A 37 -21.91 1.60 15.71
C CYS A 37 -22.12 1.06 17.11
N VAL A 38 -22.44 1.95 18.05
CA VAL A 38 -22.60 1.65 19.46
C VAL A 38 -23.96 2.16 19.92
N SER A 39 -24.68 1.37 20.70
CA SER A 39 -25.91 1.77 21.36
C SER A 39 -25.69 1.92 22.86
N ALA A 40 -26.41 2.81 23.52
CA ALA A 40 -26.39 2.94 24.96
C ALA A 40 -27.80 3.22 25.47
N VAL A 41 -28.12 2.67 26.64
CA VAL A 41 -29.36 2.96 27.35
C VAL A 41 -28.98 3.62 28.66
N VAL A 42 -29.45 4.85 28.87
CA VAL A 42 -29.20 5.62 30.09
C VAL A 42 -30.55 6.00 30.69
N GLY A 43 -30.94 5.29 31.75
CA GLY A 43 -32.29 5.41 32.33
C GLY A 43 -33.35 4.91 31.35
N THR A 44 -34.25 5.80 30.92
CA THR A 44 -35.29 5.51 29.90
C THR A 44 -34.88 5.94 28.49
N GLY A 45 -33.78 6.71 28.37
CA GLY A 45 -33.28 7.24 27.12
C GLY A 45 -32.42 6.23 26.36
N ARG A 46 -32.53 6.26 25.03
CA ARG A 46 -31.78 5.42 24.09
C ARG A 46 -30.89 6.32 23.24
N LEU A 47 -29.63 5.93 23.09
CA LEU A 47 -28.63 6.63 22.28
C LEU A 47 -28.02 5.65 21.28
N ILE A 48 -27.81 6.10 20.05
CA ILE A 48 -27.01 5.39 19.04
C ILE A 48 -25.94 6.35 18.55
N VAL A 49 -24.71 5.87 18.48
CA VAL A 49 -23.56 6.58 17.92
C VAL A 49 -23.05 5.81 16.72
N CYS A 50 -23.05 6.45 15.55
CA CYS A 50 -22.53 5.90 14.31
C CYS A 50 -21.23 6.63 13.93
N GLY A 51 -20.23 5.87 13.47
CA GLY A 51 -18.95 6.41 13.01
C GLY A 51 -18.97 7.16 11.67
N SER A 52 -20.08 7.14 10.93
CA SER A 52 -20.22 7.84 9.65
C SER A 52 -21.62 8.43 9.48
N THR A 53 -21.67 9.68 9.01
CA THR A 53 -22.91 10.34 8.57
C THR A 53 -23.26 9.96 7.14
N LEU A 54 -22.27 9.63 6.31
CA LEU A 54 -22.45 9.27 4.90
C LEU A 54 -23.14 7.92 4.74
N TRP A 55 -23.18 7.09 5.78
CA TRP A 55 -23.97 5.87 5.81
C TRP A 55 -25.47 6.13 5.60
N MET A 56 -25.96 7.29 6.05
CA MET A 56 -27.36 7.73 5.91
C MET A 56 -27.58 8.63 4.68
N ALA A 57 -26.54 8.93 3.89
CA ALA A 57 -26.70 9.74 2.69
C ALA A 57 -27.41 8.95 1.59
N ASP A 58 -28.16 9.63 0.71
CA ASP A 58 -28.93 9.03 -0.38
C ASP A 58 -28.09 8.08 -1.26
N THR A 59 -26.81 8.42 -1.46
CA THR A 59 -25.86 7.63 -2.25
C THR A 59 -25.55 6.26 -1.65
N SER A 60 -25.66 6.12 -0.33
CA SER A 60 -25.32 4.89 0.40
C SER A 60 -26.56 4.21 1.00
N TYR A 61 -27.63 4.96 1.24
CA TYR A 61 -28.85 4.45 1.87
C TYR A 61 -29.48 3.28 1.09
N GLN A 62 -29.49 3.36 -0.23
CA GLN A 62 -30.06 2.32 -1.11
C GLN A 62 -29.08 1.19 -1.45
N LYS A 63 -27.82 1.26 -0.99
CA LYS A 63 -26.81 0.23 -1.27
C LYS A 63 -26.93 -0.92 -0.27
N ASP A 64 -26.85 -2.15 -0.79
CA ASP A 64 -26.92 -3.40 -0.02
C ASP A 64 -28.08 -3.43 0.99
N HIS A 65 -27.80 -3.74 2.26
CA HIS A 65 -28.80 -3.88 3.32
C HIS A 65 -28.85 -2.65 4.23
N ASN A 66 -28.32 -1.50 3.79
CA ASN A 66 -28.23 -0.29 4.60
C ASN A 66 -29.61 0.21 5.08
N SER A 67 -30.60 0.26 4.20
CA SER A 67 -31.96 0.69 4.53
C SER A 67 -32.63 -0.21 5.58
N MET A 68 -32.41 -1.53 5.50
CA MET A 68 -32.90 -2.50 6.48
C MET A 68 -32.27 -2.28 7.86
N VAL A 69 -30.94 -2.19 7.92
CA VAL A 69 -30.21 -2.01 9.18
C VAL A 69 -30.56 -0.67 9.84
N LEU A 70 -30.60 0.42 9.07
CA LEU A 70 -31.02 1.73 9.56
C LEU A 70 -32.47 1.71 10.08
N GLY A 71 -33.37 1.00 9.37
CA GLY A 71 -34.75 0.79 9.83
C GLY A 71 -34.83 0.12 11.20
N HIS A 72 -33.99 -0.89 11.46
CA HIS A 72 -33.90 -1.53 12.77
C HIS A 72 -33.36 -0.60 13.86
N LEU A 73 -32.34 0.22 13.55
CA LEU A 73 -31.80 1.21 14.49
C LEU A 73 -32.86 2.27 14.88
N PHE A 74 -33.60 2.80 13.91
CA PHE A 74 -34.68 3.77 14.18
C PHE A 74 -35.88 3.15 14.91
N SER A 75 -36.20 1.90 14.59
CA SER A 75 -37.22 1.12 15.30
C SER A 75 -36.85 0.95 16.78
N TRP A 76 -35.57 0.71 17.07
CA TRP A 76 -35.06 0.66 18.44
C TRP A 76 -35.08 2.02 19.13
N LEU A 77 -34.69 3.11 18.45
CA LEU A 77 -34.79 4.47 19.03
C LEU A 77 -36.23 4.88 19.35
N SER A 78 -37.20 4.42 18.56
CA SER A 78 -38.63 4.75 18.71
C SER A 78 -39.39 3.87 19.71
N HIS A 79 -38.70 3.04 20.50
CA HIS A 79 -39.29 2.08 21.44
C HIS A 79 -40.35 1.16 20.82
N SER A 80 -40.18 0.76 19.55
CA SER A 80 -41.13 -0.13 18.90
C SER A 80 -41.13 -1.52 19.57
N ARG A 81 -42.30 -2.15 19.68
CA ARG A 81 -42.45 -3.49 20.31
C ARG A 81 -41.76 -4.62 19.53
N GLN A 82 -41.39 -4.38 18.27
CA GLN A 82 -40.71 -5.34 17.39
C GLN A 82 -39.21 -5.05 17.25
N ALA A 83 -38.69 -4.06 17.99
CA ALA A 83 -37.27 -3.73 17.94
C ALA A 83 -36.43 -4.85 18.55
N LEU A 84 -35.36 -5.23 17.84
CA LEU A 84 -34.30 -6.09 18.36
C LEU A 84 -33.63 -5.39 19.55
N ASP A 85 -33.28 -6.15 20.58
CA ASP A 85 -32.52 -5.60 21.70
C ASP A 85 -31.06 -5.39 21.30
N LEU A 86 -30.64 -4.12 21.24
CA LEU A 86 -29.29 -3.72 20.83
C LEU A 86 -28.30 -3.62 21.99
N CYS A 87 -28.78 -3.70 23.24
CA CYS A 87 -27.90 -3.66 24.41
C CYS A 87 -28.20 -4.85 25.34
N PRO A 88 -27.79 -6.07 24.93
CA PRO A 88 -27.99 -7.27 25.73
C PRO A 88 -27.21 -7.18 27.06
N ALA A 89 -27.68 -7.90 28.07
CA ALA A 89 -27.09 -7.89 29.42
C ALA A 89 -25.60 -8.29 29.47
N SER A 90 -25.12 -9.04 28.48
CA SER A 90 -23.70 -9.35 28.27
C SER A 90 -23.21 -8.71 26.95
N PRO A 91 -22.54 -7.55 26.99
CA PRO A 91 -22.01 -6.93 25.77
C PRO A 91 -20.91 -7.82 25.16
N PRO A 92 -20.78 -7.87 23.83
CA PRO A 92 -19.74 -8.65 23.19
C PRO A 92 -18.36 -8.03 23.49
N VAL A 93 -17.36 -8.90 23.71
CA VAL A 93 -15.99 -8.49 24.00
C VAL A 93 -15.38 -7.86 22.76
N VAL A 94 -15.02 -6.59 22.85
CA VAL A 94 -14.29 -5.89 21.79
C VAL A 94 -12.83 -6.31 21.86
N GLN A 95 -12.31 -6.86 20.76
CA GLN A 95 -10.88 -7.11 20.64
C GLN A 95 -10.12 -5.80 20.42
N GLU A 96 -8.95 -5.64 21.01
CA GLU A 96 -8.09 -4.50 20.71
C GLU A 96 -7.61 -4.58 19.25
N GLY A 97 -7.99 -3.58 18.45
CA GLY A 97 -7.62 -3.53 17.05
C GLY A 97 -6.11 -3.38 16.87
N GLY A 98 -5.52 -4.29 16.10
CA GLY A 98 -4.14 -4.11 15.65
C GLY A 98 -4.05 -2.89 14.73
N THR A 99 -3.17 -1.95 15.05
CA THR A 99 -2.85 -0.86 14.12
C THR A 99 -2.10 -1.45 12.94
N LEU A 100 -2.67 -1.36 11.73
CA LEU A 100 -1.89 -1.62 10.53
C LEU A 100 -0.83 -0.52 10.42
N PRO A 101 0.47 -0.84 10.40
CA PRO A 101 1.48 0.17 10.19
C PRO A 101 1.29 0.77 8.79
N ASP A 102 1.64 2.05 8.64
CA ASP A 102 1.56 2.75 7.35
C ASP A 102 2.43 2.03 6.29
N THR A 103 1.79 1.16 5.51
CA THR A 103 2.45 0.33 4.51
C THR A 103 3.01 1.16 3.37
N ALA A 104 2.41 2.33 3.08
CA ALA A 104 2.92 3.26 2.08
C ALA A 104 4.22 3.92 2.58
N ALA A 105 4.24 4.43 3.81
CA ALA A 105 5.48 4.94 4.41
C ALA A 105 6.56 3.86 4.53
N LEU A 106 6.17 2.62 4.90
CA LEU A 106 7.11 1.49 4.98
C LEU A 106 7.63 1.04 3.61
N ALA A 107 6.85 1.18 2.54
CA ALA A 107 7.27 0.87 1.18
C ALA A 107 8.25 1.92 0.63
N HIS A 108 8.08 3.18 1.02
CA HIS A 108 9.03 4.25 0.68
C HIS A 108 10.34 4.20 1.48
N ARG A 109 10.39 3.46 2.58
CA ARG A 109 11.65 3.20 3.27
C ARG A 109 12.49 2.24 2.44
N TYR A 110 13.62 2.74 1.96
CA TYR A 110 14.64 1.91 1.33
C TYR A 110 15.06 0.82 2.31
N ARG A 111 14.65 -0.43 2.05
CA ARG A 111 15.13 -1.57 2.82
C ARG A 111 16.49 -1.96 2.22
N PRO A 112 17.62 -1.75 2.92
CA PRO A 112 18.85 -2.37 2.48
C PRO A 112 18.58 -3.88 2.44
N LYS A 113 18.78 -4.52 1.30
CA LYS A 113 18.85 -5.98 1.26
C LYS A 113 19.96 -6.33 2.25
N LEU A 114 19.61 -6.96 3.37
CA LEU A 114 20.60 -7.64 4.19
C LEU A 114 21.19 -8.70 3.28
N LEU A 115 22.35 -8.40 2.71
CA LEU A 115 23.18 -9.37 2.04
C LEU A 115 23.36 -10.49 3.06
N ALA A 116 22.90 -11.70 2.72
CA ALA A 116 23.17 -12.85 3.56
C ALA A 116 24.68 -12.87 3.81
N PRO A 117 25.15 -13.01 5.06
CA PRO A 117 26.57 -12.99 5.32
C PRO A 117 27.22 -14.07 4.45
N GLU A 118 28.31 -13.71 3.76
CA GLU A 118 29.12 -14.70 3.05
C GLU A 118 29.49 -15.83 4.03
N SER A 119 29.51 -17.06 3.53
CA SER A 119 29.86 -18.22 4.36
C SER A 119 31.23 -17.99 4.98
N LEU A 120 31.29 -18.05 6.31
CA LEU A 120 32.54 -17.91 7.07
C LEU A 120 33.56 -18.92 6.54
N PRO A 121 34.85 -18.53 6.39
CA PRO A 121 35.91 -19.46 6.05
C PRO A 121 35.93 -20.66 7.01
N ALA A 122 36.13 -21.86 6.48
CA ALA A 122 36.16 -23.09 7.29
C ALA A 122 37.28 -23.09 8.36
N ASP A 123 38.35 -22.33 8.11
CA ASP A 123 39.49 -22.18 9.02
C ASP A 123 39.41 -20.82 9.74
N PHE A 124 39.12 -20.85 11.04
CA PHE A 124 38.91 -19.65 11.87
C PHE A 124 40.15 -18.75 11.97
N ARG A 125 41.33 -19.29 11.69
CA ARG A 125 42.61 -18.56 11.70
C ARG A 125 42.69 -17.48 10.63
N ASN A 126 41.97 -17.64 9.52
CA ASN A 126 41.92 -16.65 8.44
C ASN A 126 41.04 -15.44 8.78
N MET A 127 40.24 -15.52 9.85
CA MET A 127 39.41 -14.42 10.33
C MET A 127 40.13 -13.56 11.39
N VAL A 128 41.30 -14.00 11.87
CA VAL A 128 42.05 -13.33 12.93
C VAL A 128 43.32 -12.77 12.31
N SER A 129 43.28 -11.50 11.89
CA SER A 129 44.49 -10.76 11.58
C SER A 129 45.27 -10.54 12.86
N LEU A 130 46.44 -11.18 12.97
CA LEU A 130 47.40 -10.97 14.06
C LEU A 130 48.29 -9.73 13.81
N ASP A 131 48.01 -8.98 12.74
CA ASP A 131 48.58 -7.66 12.52
C ASP A 131 48.11 -6.77 13.67
N VAL A 132 48.92 -6.72 14.72
CA VAL A 132 48.73 -5.86 15.87
C VAL A 132 48.68 -4.45 15.32
N TYR A 133 47.51 -3.82 15.38
CA TYR A 133 47.37 -2.39 15.11
C TYR A 133 48.41 -1.65 15.97
N ASP A 134 49.44 -1.11 15.34
CA ASP A 134 50.35 -0.19 15.99
C ASP A 134 49.60 1.13 16.17
N PHE A 135 49.62 1.69 17.38
CA PHE A 135 49.03 3.00 17.65
C PHE A 135 49.99 4.05 17.09
N ASP A 136 49.95 4.25 15.78
CA ASP A 136 50.82 5.21 15.12
C ASP A 136 50.38 6.65 15.43
N THR A 137 51.05 7.28 16.39
CA THR A 137 50.84 8.68 16.75
C THR A 137 51.59 9.66 15.84
N SER A 138 52.12 9.20 14.70
CA SER A 138 52.86 10.02 13.73
C SER A 138 52.10 11.27 13.26
N LEU A 139 50.77 11.20 13.20
CA LEU A 139 49.90 12.30 12.74
C LEU A 139 49.46 13.27 13.86
N LEU A 140 49.74 12.96 15.12
CA LEU A 140 49.36 13.80 16.26
C LEU A 140 49.92 15.24 16.19
N PRO A 141 51.18 15.50 15.81
CA PRO A 141 51.71 16.87 15.73
C PRO A 141 51.01 17.71 14.65
N GLU A 142 50.68 17.12 13.50
CA GLU A 142 49.96 17.82 12.43
C GLU A 142 48.56 18.24 12.88
N VAL A 143 47.85 17.36 13.58
CA VAL A 143 46.52 17.64 14.14
C VAL A 143 46.60 18.76 15.19
N LEU A 144 47.65 18.79 16.03
CA LEU A 144 47.86 19.84 17.03
C LEU A 144 48.16 21.22 16.41
N GLU A 145 48.91 21.27 15.32
CA GLU A 145 49.14 22.52 14.59
C GLU A 145 47.87 23.03 13.90
N LEU A 146 47.13 22.11 13.26
CA LEU A 146 45.87 22.41 12.59
C LEU A 146 44.82 22.93 13.59
N TYR A 147 44.77 22.34 14.80
CA TYR A 147 43.91 22.80 15.88
C TYR A 147 44.24 24.25 16.32
N LYS A 148 45.52 24.61 16.42
CA LYS A 148 45.94 25.99 16.73
C LYS A 148 45.55 26.96 15.61
N ASN A 149 45.69 26.55 14.35
CA ASN A 149 45.32 27.37 13.19
C ASN A 149 43.80 27.61 13.11
N LEU A 150 42.99 26.66 13.56
CA LEU A 150 41.53 26.77 13.57
C LEU A 150 40.99 27.65 14.71
N GLY A 151 41.80 28.00 15.72
CA GLY A 151 41.39 28.89 16.82
C GLY A 151 40.24 28.36 17.66
N LEU A 152 40.09 27.04 17.76
CA LEU A 152 39.02 26.40 18.54
C LEU A 152 39.35 26.46 20.03
N ASN A 153 38.35 26.78 20.86
CA ASN A 153 38.52 26.85 22.30
C ASN A 153 38.58 25.43 22.90
N TYR A 154 39.59 25.13 23.71
CA TYR A 154 39.81 23.79 24.27
C TYR A 154 38.96 23.58 25.52
N GLU A 155 37.67 23.31 25.33
CA GLU A 155 36.75 22.97 26.41
C GLU A 155 36.23 21.52 26.25
N PRO A 156 36.05 20.76 27.34
CA PRO A 156 35.48 19.43 27.27
C PRO A 156 34.06 19.51 26.70
N LEU A 157 33.82 18.82 25.58
CA LEU A 157 32.55 18.82 24.86
C LEU A 157 31.39 18.53 25.82
N GLN A 158 30.51 19.52 26.02
CA GLN A 158 29.26 19.34 26.74
C GLN A 158 28.15 19.00 25.75
N LEU A 159 27.29 18.06 26.12
CA LEU A 159 26.17 17.62 25.29
C LEU A 159 25.07 18.69 25.30
N GLU A 160 25.13 19.66 24.38
CA GLU A 160 24.03 20.60 24.21
C GLU A 160 22.84 19.90 23.54
N LYS A 161 21.68 19.92 24.21
CA LYS A 161 20.43 19.47 23.60
C LYS A 161 19.99 20.51 22.57
N PRO A 162 19.85 20.17 21.29
CA PRO A 162 19.36 21.13 20.31
C PRO A 162 17.92 21.55 20.66
N ALA A 163 17.74 22.84 20.95
CA ALA A 163 16.43 23.44 21.19
C ALA A 163 15.76 23.73 19.85
N PHE A 164 14.93 22.80 19.38
CA PHE A 164 14.08 23.05 18.22
C PHE A 164 12.84 23.84 18.64
N GLU A 165 12.91 25.16 18.54
CA GLU A 165 11.71 25.99 18.53
C GLU A 165 11.09 25.90 17.12
N GLN A 166 10.14 24.98 16.94
CA GLN A 166 9.20 25.06 15.82
C GLN A 166 8.08 26.02 16.23
N PRO A 167 8.02 27.27 15.73
CA PRO A 167 6.86 28.12 15.95
C PRO A 167 5.69 27.46 15.22
N LYS A 168 4.80 26.82 15.98
CA LYS A 168 3.54 26.30 15.43
C LYS A 168 2.75 27.51 14.94
N PRO A 169 2.34 27.55 13.65
CA PRO A 169 1.50 28.63 13.17
C PRO A 169 0.21 28.69 14.02
N PRO A 170 -0.34 29.88 14.27
CA PRO A 170 -1.55 30.04 15.07
C PRO A 170 -2.68 29.22 14.46
N LEU A 171 -3.30 28.36 15.29
CA LEU A 171 -4.39 27.48 14.86
C LEU A 171 -5.62 28.33 14.54
N GLN A 172 -6.04 28.35 13.26
CA GLN A 172 -7.29 28.95 12.84
C GLN A 172 -8.34 27.86 12.64
N ALA A 173 -9.56 28.09 13.12
CA ALA A 173 -10.69 27.19 12.86
C ALA A 173 -10.96 27.13 11.35
N SER A 174 -11.10 25.92 10.81
CA SER A 174 -11.39 25.73 9.39
C SER A 174 -12.73 26.38 9.03
N VAL A 175 -12.71 27.36 8.14
CA VAL A 175 -13.92 27.98 7.56
C VAL A 175 -14.49 27.10 6.43
N HIS A 176 -13.77 26.04 6.04
CA HIS A 176 -14.21 25.09 5.04
C HIS A 176 -14.65 23.79 5.70
N VAL A 177 -15.81 23.29 5.27
CA VAL A 177 -16.22 21.91 5.57
C VAL A 177 -15.11 20.99 5.06
N PRO A 178 -14.63 20.03 5.87
CA PRO A 178 -13.63 19.08 5.42
C PRO A 178 -14.15 18.41 4.15
N ARG A 179 -13.41 18.56 3.05
CA ARG A 179 -13.63 17.77 1.85
C ARG A 179 -13.22 16.35 2.18
N LEU A 180 -14.19 15.58 2.68
CA LEU A 180 -14.07 14.13 2.72
C LEU A 180 -13.81 13.72 1.28
N SER A 181 -12.75 12.93 1.06
CA SER A 181 -12.51 12.32 -0.25
C SER A 181 -13.82 11.69 -0.70
N ASP A 182 -14.22 11.82 -1.96
CA ASP A 182 -15.29 10.95 -2.45
C ASP A 182 -14.89 9.51 -2.13
N THR A 183 -15.85 8.68 -1.73
CA THR A 183 -15.60 7.25 -1.47
C THR A 183 -14.68 6.75 -2.55
N PRO A 184 -13.52 6.13 -2.22
CA PRO A 184 -12.61 5.67 -3.25
C PRO A 184 -13.45 4.81 -4.18
N CYS A 185 -13.69 5.34 -5.39
CA CYS A 185 -14.32 4.57 -6.44
C CYS A 185 -13.42 3.35 -6.59
N ALA A 186 -14.02 2.18 -6.82
CA ALA A 186 -13.22 1.02 -7.22
C ALA A 186 -12.22 1.50 -8.28
N PRO A 187 -10.92 1.15 -8.17
CA PRO A 187 -9.90 1.67 -9.07
C PRO A 187 -10.42 1.55 -10.50
N SER A 188 -10.48 2.67 -11.22
CA SER A 188 -11.12 2.74 -12.53
C SER A 188 -10.45 1.70 -13.43
N LEU A 189 -11.17 0.62 -13.72
CA LEU A 189 -10.74 -0.46 -14.60
C LEU A 189 -10.59 0.02 -16.07
N GLU A 190 -10.84 1.30 -16.33
CA GLU A 190 -10.83 1.96 -17.64
C GLU A 190 -9.42 2.18 -18.23
N LEU A 191 -8.34 1.82 -17.52
CA LEU A 191 -6.98 1.95 -18.06
C LEU A 191 -6.40 0.64 -18.60
N PHE A 192 -7.11 -0.49 -18.49
CA PHE A 192 -6.71 -1.76 -19.09
C PHE A 192 -7.60 -2.08 -20.27
N ASP A 193 -7.05 -2.01 -21.48
CA ASP A 193 -7.72 -2.48 -22.69
C ASP A 193 -7.73 -4.02 -22.69
N LEU A 194 -8.79 -4.58 -22.11
CA LEU A 194 -8.98 -6.03 -22.02
C LEU A 194 -9.05 -6.66 -23.42
N ASP A 195 -9.50 -5.93 -24.44
CA ASP A 195 -9.54 -6.42 -25.82
C ASP A 195 -8.15 -6.49 -26.45
N GLU A 196 -7.15 -5.80 -25.91
CA GLU A 196 -5.75 -5.92 -26.33
C GLU A 196 -5.02 -7.05 -25.58
N GLU A 197 -5.29 -7.22 -24.28
CA GLU A 197 -4.69 -8.31 -23.48
C GLU A 197 -5.24 -9.70 -23.86
N PHE A 198 -6.53 -9.80 -24.15
CA PHE A 198 -7.15 -11.07 -24.56
C PHE A 198 -7.07 -11.33 -26.07
N ALA A 199 -6.53 -10.40 -26.86
CA ALA A 199 -6.36 -10.62 -28.29
C ALA A 199 -5.34 -11.73 -28.57
N SER A 200 -5.72 -12.66 -29.45
CA SER A 200 -4.79 -13.67 -29.95
C SER A 200 -3.59 -13.03 -30.65
N ASN A 201 -2.45 -13.71 -30.65
CA ASN A 201 -1.22 -13.24 -31.31
C ASN A 201 -1.45 -12.86 -32.79
N ALA A 202 -2.34 -13.56 -33.50
CA ALA A 202 -2.69 -13.25 -34.88
C ALA A 202 -3.38 -11.88 -35.02
N VAL A 203 -4.32 -11.55 -34.12
CA VAL A 203 -5.04 -10.27 -34.12
C VAL A 203 -4.10 -9.13 -33.74
N ARG A 204 -3.23 -9.35 -32.75
CA ARG A 204 -2.25 -8.35 -32.31
C ARG A 204 -1.24 -8.04 -33.42
N LEU A 205 -0.76 -9.06 -34.15
CA LEU A 205 0.09 -8.87 -35.33
C LEU A 205 -0.63 -8.10 -36.44
N ALA A 206 -1.89 -8.40 -36.73
CA ALA A 206 -2.67 -7.67 -37.73
C ALA A 206 -2.82 -6.18 -37.37
N ARG A 207 -3.10 -5.87 -36.10
CA ARG A 207 -3.13 -4.47 -35.59
C ARG A 207 -1.78 -3.79 -35.73
N LEU A 208 -0.70 -4.49 -35.35
CA LEU A 208 0.67 -4.01 -35.45
C LEU A 208 1.04 -3.69 -36.91
N THR A 209 0.71 -4.57 -37.86
CA THR A 209 0.91 -4.33 -39.31
C THR A 209 0.13 -3.13 -39.82
N ALA A 210 -1.10 -2.93 -39.35
CA ALA A 210 -1.94 -1.79 -39.74
C ALA A 210 -1.41 -0.47 -39.18
N ARG A 211 -0.66 -0.50 -38.07
CA ARG A 211 -0.06 0.69 -37.45
C ARG A 211 1.24 1.12 -38.13
N SER A 212 2.02 0.17 -38.65
CA SER A 212 3.35 0.39 -39.21
C SER A 212 3.37 0.35 -40.74
N ILE A 213 2.65 1.26 -41.41
CA ILE A 213 2.48 1.29 -42.88
C ILE A 213 3.60 2.13 -43.57
N GLY A 214 4.81 2.20 -43.00
CA GLY A 214 5.90 3.03 -43.54
C GLY A 214 7.26 2.34 -43.61
N ASP A 215 8.00 2.56 -44.70
CA ASP A 215 9.35 2.01 -44.95
C ASP A 215 10.40 2.43 -43.90
N LYS A 216 10.13 3.51 -43.14
CA LYS A 216 11.02 4.01 -42.08
C LYS A 216 10.83 3.33 -40.72
N GLU A 217 9.82 2.48 -40.57
CA GLU A 217 9.46 1.84 -39.30
C GLU A 217 9.68 0.32 -39.29
N VAL A 218 10.33 -0.22 -40.34
CA VAL A 218 10.51 -1.67 -40.53
C VAL A 218 11.29 -2.31 -39.39
N ASP A 219 12.34 -1.65 -38.89
CA ASP A 219 13.14 -2.16 -37.77
C ASP A 219 12.33 -2.22 -36.46
N PHE A 220 11.49 -1.20 -36.22
CA PHE A 220 10.58 -1.17 -35.07
C PHE A 220 9.51 -2.25 -35.18
N TYR A 221 8.92 -2.42 -36.37
CA TYR A 221 7.96 -3.48 -36.66
C TYR A 221 8.54 -4.87 -36.35
N ILE A 222 9.73 -5.17 -36.87
CA ILE A 222 10.39 -6.47 -36.66
C ILE A 222 10.70 -6.72 -35.18
N SER A 223 11.17 -5.69 -34.45
CA SER A 223 11.43 -5.79 -33.01
C SER A 223 10.16 -6.08 -32.21
N GLN A 224 9.05 -5.41 -32.52
CA GLN A 224 7.79 -5.59 -31.82
C GLN A 224 7.14 -6.95 -32.12
N VAL A 225 7.26 -7.44 -33.36
CA VAL A 225 6.86 -8.80 -33.72
C VAL A 225 7.66 -9.84 -32.93
N GLY A 226 8.98 -9.62 -32.78
CA GLY A 226 9.85 -10.49 -31.97
C GLY A 226 9.46 -10.53 -30.49
N HIS A 227 9.02 -9.40 -29.94
CA HIS A 227 8.51 -9.32 -28.56
C HIS A 227 7.15 -10.00 -28.41
N LEU A 228 6.22 -9.77 -29.34
CA LEU A 228 4.88 -10.35 -29.31
C LEU A 228 4.91 -11.89 -29.43
N LEU A 229 5.84 -12.44 -30.20
CA LEU A 229 6.03 -13.87 -30.38
C LEU A 229 6.95 -14.53 -29.33
N GLY A 230 7.48 -13.77 -28.35
CA GLY A 230 8.37 -14.30 -27.31
C GLY A 230 9.77 -14.73 -27.79
N ILE A 231 10.16 -14.36 -29.03
CA ILE A 231 11.45 -14.75 -29.61
C ILE A 231 12.61 -14.05 -28.90
N THR A 232 12.37 -12.84 -28.40
CA THR A 232 13.36 -12.02 -27.69
C THR A 232 13.84 -12.63 -26.37
N GLU A 233 13.06 -13.52 -25.74
CA GLU A 233 13.49 -14.24 -24.52
C GLU A 233 14.56 -15.31 -24.79
N HIS A 234 14.65 -15.78 -26.05
CA HIS A 234 15.56 -16.84 -26.47
C HIS A 234 16.83 -16.32 -27.17
N THR A 235 16.96 -15.01 -27.34
CA THR A 235 18.07 -14.38 -28.08
C THR A 235 18.79 -13.37 -27.21
N VAL A 236 20.12 -13.47 -27.13
CA VAL A 236 20.98 -12.55 -26.35
C VAL A 236 20.94 -11.12 -26.90
N ASP A 237 20.71 -10.97 -28.21
CA ASP A 237 20.62 -9.69 -28.89
C ASP A 237 19.22 -9.49 -29.49
N ALA A 238 18.43 -8.55 -28.94
CA ALA A 238 17.10 -8.17 -29.43
C ALA A 238 17.13 -7.36 -30.74
N SER A 239 18.13 -7.59 -31.59
CA SER A 239 18.26 -6.88 -32.87
C SER A 239 17.27 -7.41 -33.91
N PRO A 240 16.71 -6.57 -34.81
CA PRO A 240 15.74 -7.00 -35.81
C PRO A 240 16.31 -8.06 -36.77
N LYS A 241 17.62 -8.02 -37.04
CA LYS A 241 18.31 -9.05 -37.83
C LYS A 241 18.34 -10.40 -37.12
N ALA A 242 18.56 -10.42 -35.81
CA ALA A 242 18.55 -11.66 -35.02
C ALA A 242 17.16 -12.30 -35.00
N VAL A 243 16.10 -11.50 -34.81
CA VAL A 243 14.71 -11.97 -34.88
C VAL A 243 14.40 -12.64 -36.22
N LEU A 244 14.74 -11.98 -37.34
CA LEU A 244 14.55 -12.55 -38.68
C LEU A 244 15.36 -13.83 -38.89
N SER A 245 16.61 -13.88 -38.43
CA SER A 245 17.45 -15.07 -38.55
C SER A 245 16.86 -16.28 -37.82
N HIS A 246 16.27 -16.04 -36.64
CA HIS A 246 15.62 -17.08 -35.86
C HIS A 246 14.36 -17.59 -36.56
N VAL A 247 13.48 -16.70 -37.02
CA VAL A 247 12.27 -17.07 -37.77
C VAL A 247 12.61 -17.86 -39.03
N LEU A 248 13.60 -17.43 -39.80
CA LEU A 248 14.06 -18.14 -40.99
C LEU A 248 14.62 -19.52 -40.63
N SER A 249 15.39 -19.64 -39.55
CA SER A 249 15.92 -20.92 -39.09
C SER A 249 14.78 -21.91 -38.78
N VAL A 250 13.73 -21.47 -38.07
CA VAL A 250 12.57 -22.29 -37.73
C VAL A 250 11.81 -22.71 -38.99
N ILE A 251 11.58 -21.79 -39.94
CA ILE A 251 10.93 -22.12 -41.22
C ILE A 251 11.75 -23.13 -42.01
N THR A 252 13.08 -22.99 -42.05
CA THR A 252 13.94 -23.93 -42.75
C THR A 252 13.96 -25.30 -42.09
N GLN A 253 13.95 -25.37 -40.75
CA GLN A 253 13.83 -26.62 -40.01
C GLN A 253 12.48 -27.29 -40.24
N PHE A 254 11.39 -26.53 -40.19
CA PHE A 254 10.05 -27.01 -40.48
C PHE A 254 9.95 -27.57 -41.92
N LYS A 255 10.50 -26.85 -42.91
CA LYS A 255 10.56 -27.34 -44.30
C LYS A 255 11.45 -28.56 -44.48
N ARG A 256 12.52 -28.71 -43.70
CA ARG A 256 13.39 -29.90 -43.71
C ARG A 256 12.74 -31.12 -43.07
N ALA A 257 11.88 -30.92 -42.07
CA ALA A 257 11.14 -31.99 -41.39
C ALA A 257 9.86 -32.43 -42.12
N GLY A 258 9.40 -31.64 -43.10
CA GLY A 258 8.24 -31.93 -43.95
C GLY A 258 8.56 -32.69 -45.24
N VAL A 259 9.72 -33.36 -45.33
CA VAL A 259 10.09 -34.34 -46.37
C VAL A 259 10.26 -35.69 -45.71
#